data_AF-A0A9P6WWS5-F1
#
_entry.id   AF-A0A9P6WWS5-F1
#
_cell.length_a   1.000
_cell.length_b   1.000
_cell.length_c   1.000
_cell.angle_alpha   90.00
_cell.angle_beta   90.00
_cell.angle_gamma   90.00
#
_symmetry.space_group_name_H-M   'P 1'
#
loop_
_entity.id
_entity.type
_entity.pdbx_description
1 polymer ?
#
loop_
_entity_poly.entity_id
_entity_poly.type
_entity_poly.pdbx_seq_one_letter_code
_entity_poly.pdbx_strand_id
1 'polypeptide(L)'
;MNSNSISSSNNSKRKPLLPLHIDTASFISGQQQSNAHIWKRWANKRHLPIILLLLILSFSFFLNIIQHNRQSRIGSAVSSPELLPPLPLSSSQHAIIVAGHAIYTGPQEVEELLDDSNWILEPYQRGGQVETFVEHIKKGIDILKQDHNAVLIFSGGETRPHAGPISESFSYWSIAQLLIDDEHLKKRMITEEFAKDSHENLLFSMCRFAEMTGSYPSKVTVVGFEFKRQRFEDIHRLAIGYPIKQ
;
A
#
# COMPACT_ATOMS: atom_id res chain seq x y z
N MET A 1 44.51 -103.99 27.15
CA MET A 1 44.74 -102.93 26.15
C MET A 1 43.43 -102.71 25.40
N ASN A 2 42.92 -101.49 25.57
CA ASN A 2 41.75 -100.83 24.95
C ASN A 2 40.94 -101.62 23.91
N SER A 3 39.66 -101.82 24.20
CA SER A 3 38.55 -101.62 23.25
C SER A 3 37.19 -102.02 23.85
N ASN A 4 36.15 -101.35 23.36
CA ASN A 4 34.74 -101.75 23.31
C ASN A 4 33.87 -101.58 24.57
N SER A 5 32.77 -100.84 24.41
CA SER A 5 31.48 -101.49 24.21
C SER A 5 30.38 -100.50 23.82
N ILE A 6 29.63 -100.89 22.78
CA ILE A 6 28.43 -100.26 22.25
C ILE A 6 27.23 -101.14 22.62
N SER A 7 26.11 -100.46 22.91
CA SER A 7 24.70 -100.91 22.86
C SER A 7 24.20 -101.98 23.83
N SER A 8 23.15 -101.64 24.59
CA SER A 8 21.75 -102.02 24.28
C SER A 8 20.88 -102.17 25.54
N SER A 9 19.61 -101.79 25.37
CA SER A 9 18.42 -102.41 25.96
C SER A 9 17.98 -102.07 27.40
N ASN A 10 16.77 -101.49 27.45
CA ASN A 10 15.56 -101.99 28.13
C ASN A 10 15.52 -102.20 29.66
N ASN A 11 14.73 -101.30 30.27
CA ASN A 11 13.37 -101.59 30.76
C ASN A 11 13.14 -101.77 32.28
N SER A 12 12.05 -101.11 32.70
CA SER A 12 11.15 -101.39 33.81
C SER A 12 11.55 -100.87 35.19
N LYS A 13 10.74 -99.94 35.73
CA LYS A 13 9.63 -100.28 36.64
C LYS A 13 8.93 -99.02 37.20
N ARG A 14 7.64 -98.94 36.87
CA ARG A 14 6.47 -98.56 37.71
C ARG A 14 6.51 -97.25 38.52
N LYS A 15 5.58 -96.35 38.15
CA LYS A 15 5.04 -95.26 38.98
C LYS A 15 4.31 -95.80 40.22
N PRO A 16 4.21 -94.99 41.28
CA PRO A 16 2.88 -94.47 41.62
C PRO A 16 2.87 -92.96 41.85
N LEU A 17 1.85 -92.32 41.29
CA LEU A 17 1.46 -90.93 41.53
C LEU A 17 0.79 -90.79 42.89
N LEU A 18 1.14 -89.76 43.64
CA LEU A 18 0.25 -88.98 44.54
C LEU A 18 0.97 -87.69 44.97
N PRO A 19 0.22 -86.64 45.33
CA PRO A 19 0.06 -85.43 44.55
C PRO A 19 1.03 -84.33 45.00
N LEU A 20 1.66 -83.63 44.05
CA LEU A 20 2.36 -82.39 44.39
C LEU A 20 1.37 -81.22 44.31
N HIS A 21 1.04 -80.69 45.48
CA HIS A 21 0.32 -79.46 45.72
C HIS A 21 1.05 -78.30 45.02
N ILE A 22 0.40 -77.63 44.06
CA ILE A 22 0.94 -76.40 43.46
C ILE A 22 0.27 -75.21 44.15
N ASP A 23 1.01 -74.59 45.07
CA ASP A 23 0.66 -73.28 45.59
C ASP A 23 0.83 -72.23 44.48
N THR A 24 -0.28 -71.69 43.99
CA THR A 24 -0.29 -70.44 43.23
C THR A 24 -1.06 -69.38 44.01
N ALA A 25 -0.54 -69.05 45.19
CA ALA A 25 -0.82 -67.77 45.83
C ALA A 25 0.24 -66.76 45.37
N SER A 26 -0.18 -65.90 44.43
CA SER A 26 0.08 -64.46 44.39
C SER A 26 1.34 -63.93 45.11
N PHE A 27 2.26 -63.26 44.42
CA PHE A 27 2.77 -61.93 44.82
C PHE A 27 3.47 -61.21 43.65
N ILE A 28 2.73 -60.26 43.06
CA ILE A 28 3.14 -58.90 42.68
C ILE A 28 4.48 -58.73 41.95
N SER A 29 4.39 -58.58 40.62
CA SER A 29 5.13 -57.52 39.93
C SER A 29 4.18 -56.75 39.02
N GLY A 30 3.33 -55.93 39.65
CA GLY A 30 2.68 -54.84 38.93
C GLY A 30 3.78 -53.90 38.45
N GLN A 31 4.08 -53.94 37.15
CA GLN A 31 4.72 -52.81 36.48
C GLN A 31 3.77 -51.62 36.62
N GLN A 32 4.04 -50.74 37.58
CA GLN A 32 3.62 -49.35 37.49
C GLN A 32 4.39 -48.74 36.32
N GLN A 33 3.85 -48.89 35.11
CA GLN A 33 4.27 -48.09 33.98
C GLN A 33 3.80 -46.67 34.26
N SER A 34 4.69 -45.89 34.88
CA SER A 34 4.47 -44.47 35.07
C SER A 34 4.19 -43.84 33.70
N ASN A 35 3.13 -43.02 33.63
CA ASN A 35 2.79 -42.21 32.45
C ASN A 35 3.89 -41.19 32.07
N ALA A 36 5.04 -41.20 32.75
CA ALA A 36 6.19 -40.33 32.49
C ALA A 36 6.94 -40.65 31.19
N HIS A 37 6.74 -41.83 30.59
CA HIS A 37 7.47 -42.22 29.37
C HIS A 37 6.85 -41.68 28.07
N ILE A 38 5.58 -41.27 28.08
CA ILE A 38 4.92 -40.72 26.88
C ILE A 38 5.35 -39.26 26.66
N TRP A 39 5.52 -38.49 27.74
CA TRP A 39 5.96 -37.08 27.67
C TRP A 39 7.42 -36.91 27.27
N LYS A 40 8.31 -37.84 27.63
CA LYS A 40 9.73 -37.78 27.25
C LYS A 40 10.00 -38.11 25.77
N ARG A 41 9.04 -38.71 25.06
CA ARG A 41 9.17 -39.04 23.63
C ARG A 41 8.76 -37.90 22.70
N TRP A 42 7.91 -37.00 23.16
CA TRP A 42 7.48 -35.79 22.42
C TRP A 42 8.47 -34.62 22.55
N ALA A 43 9.32 -34.62 23.58
CA ALA A 43 10.40 -33.64 23.75
C ALA A 43 11.64 -33.97 22.90
N ASN A 44 11.45 -34.36 21.64
CA ASN A 44 12.54 -34.50 20.70
C ASN A 44 13.00 -33.09 20.30
N LYS A 45 14.25 -32.72 20.64
CA LYS A 45 14.86 -31.42 20.28
C LYS A 45 14.73 -31.05 18.79
N ARG A 46 14.46 -32.03 17.93
CA ARG A 46 14.20 -31.86 16.49
C ARG A 46 12.88 -31.15 16.15
N HIS A 47 11.86 -31.23 17.01
CA HIS A 47 10.55 -30.59 16.78
C HIS A 47 10.43 -29.23 17.47
N LEU A 48 11.36 -28.88 18.37
CA LEU A 48 11.42 -27.59 19.05
C LEU A 48 11.38 -26.37 18.09
N PRO A 49 12.16 -26.33 16.97
CA PRO A 49 12.11 -25.19 16.06
C PRO A 49 10.78 -25.09 15.30
N ILE A 50 10.13 -26.22 15.01
CA ILE A 50 8.83 -26.27 14.34
C ILE A 50 7.73 -25.73 15.28
N ILE A 51 7.76 -26.16 16.54
CA ILE A 51 6.82 -25.67 17.56
C ILE A 51 7.02 -24.17 17.80
N LEU A 52 8.27 -23.70 17.84
CA LEU A 52 8.58 -22.27 17.95
C LEU A 52 8.06 -21.47 16.76
N LEU A 53 8.26 -21.95 15.53
CA LEU A 53 7.71 -21.33 14.32
C LEU A 53 6.19 -21.26 14.33
N LEU A 54 5.51 -22.34 14.73
CA LEU A 54 4.06 -22.36 14.84
C LEU A 54 3.54 -21.40 15.91
N LEU A 55 4.24 -21.27 17.04
CA LEU A 55 3.91 -20.27 18.05
C LEU A 55 4.05 -18.85 17.49
N ILE A 56 5.15 -18.54 16.80
CA ILE A 56 5.36 -17.23 16.17
C ILE A 56 4.27 -16.95 15.11
N LEU A 57 3.94 -17.93 14.27
CA LEU A 57 2.88 -17.82 13.27
C LEU A 57 1.51 -17.58 13.92
N SER A 58 1.17 -18.33 14.96
CA SER A 58 -0.10 -18.17 15.68
C SER A 58 -0.19 -16.81 16.37
N PHE A 59 0.92 -16.32 16.93
CA PHE A 59 1.00 -15.02 17.57
C PHE A 59 0.87 -13.89 16.54
N SER A 60 1.55 -14.00 15.40
CA SER A 60 1.43 -13.08 14.27
C SER A 60 0.00 -13.04 13.71
N PHE A 61 -0.62 -14.22 13.53
CA PHE A 61 -2.01 -14.33 13.08
C PHE A 61 -2.99 -13.70 14.08
N PHE A 62 -2.80 -13.94 15.37
CA PHE A 62 -3.60 -13.35 16.43
C PHE A 62 -3.45 -11.82 16.49
N LEU A 63 -2.22 -11.30 16.37
CA LEU A 63 -1.98 -9.86 16.29
C LEU A 63 -2.63 -9.25 15.04
N ASN A 64 -2.57 -9.94 13.89
CA ASN A 64 -3.26 -9.52 12.67
C ASN A 64 -4.79 -9.51 12.82
N ILE A 65 -5.38 -10.49 13.52
CA ILE A 65 -6.81 -10.49 13.84
C ILE A 65 -7.17 -9.33 14.77
N ILE A 66 -6.37 -9.07 15.81
CA ILE A 66 -6.58 -7.93 16.70
C ILE A 66 -6.48 -6.61 15.92
N GLN A 67 -5.47 -6.47 15.06
CA GLN A 67 -5.28 -5.28 14.24
C GLN A 67 -6.43 -5.10 13.24
N HIS A 68 -6.85 -6.16 12.56
CA HIS A 68 -8.00 -6.13 11.65
C HIS A 68 -9.28 -5.75 12.38
N ASN A 69 -9.55 -6.36 13.54
CA ASN A 69 -10.72 -6.02 14.36
C ASN A 69 -10.65 -4.62 14.96
N ARG A 70 -9.44 -4.09 15.22
CA ARG A 70 -9.24 -2.68 15.60
C ARG A 70 -9.54 -1.76 14.43
N GLN A 71 -9.05 -2.06 13.22
CA GLN A 71 -9.33 -1.30 12.01
C GLN A 71 -10.85 -1.27 11.72
N SER A 72 -11.53 -2.41 11.87
CA SER A 72 -12.98 -2.54 11.71
C SER A 72 -13.79 -1.88 12.83
N ARG A 73 -13.19 -1.61 14.00
CA ARG A 73 -13.83 -0.86 15.11
C ARG A 73 -13.52 0.63 15.13
N ILE A 74 -12.48 1.11 14.43
CA ILE A 74 -12.19 2.54 14.27
C ILE A 74 -13.25 3.23 13.37
N GLY A 75 -14.06 2.46 12.64
CA GLY A 75 -15.21 2.97 11.87
C GLY A 75 -16.43 3.40 12.70
N SER A 76 -16.44 3.21 14.02
CA SER A 76 -17.58 3.56 14.87
C SER A 76 -17.19 4.51 16.00
N ALA A 77 -17.48 5.80 15.76
CA ALA A 77 -17.71 6.86 16.75
C ALA A 77 -16.51 7.28 17.62
N VAL A 78 -15.61 8.07 17.04
CA VAL A 78 -15.08 9.23 17.77
C VAL A 78 -15.93 10.43 17.36
N SER A 79 -17.02 10.66 18.10
CA SER A 79 -17.74 11.94 18.05
C SER A 79 -16.95 12.97 18.85
N SER A 80 -15.73 13.26 18.42
CA SER A 80 -15.09 14.51 18.81
C SER A 80 -15.89 15.63 18.14
N PRO A 81 -16.19 16.75 18.82
CA PRO A 81 -16.60 17.94 18.10
C PRO A 81 -15.50 18.18 17.06
N GLU A 82 -15.88 18.20 15.78
CA GLU A 82 -14.99 18.34 14.65
C GLU A 82 -14.23 19.67 14.82
N LEU A 83 -13.03 19.59 15.41
CA LEU A 83 -12.18 20.75 15.73
C LEU A 83 -11.50 21.34 14.48
N LEU A 84 -11.70 20.70 13.33
CA LEU A 84 -11.18 21.15 12.05
C LEU A 84 -12.22 22.00 11.33
N PRO A 85 -11.79 23.03 10.59
CA PRO A 85 -12.70 23.74 9.70
C PRO A 85 -13.30 22.76 8.68
N PRO A 86 -14.52 23.02 8.19
CA PRO A 86 -15.12 22.19 7.16
C PRO A 86 -14.23 22.16 5.91
N LEU A 87 -14.18 21.00 5.27
CA LEU A 87 -13.42 20.82 4.04
C LEU A 87 -13.94 21.78 2.96
N PRO A 88 -13.05 22.55 2.31
CA PRO A 88 -13.46 23.64 1.43
C PRO A 88 -14.16 23.16 0.14
N LEU A 89 -13.89 21.92 -0.30
CA LEU A 89 -14.34 21.41 -1.61
C LEU A 89 -15.06 20.05 -1.50
N SER A 90 -15.71 19.77 -0.37
CA SER A 90 -16.28 18.46 0.01
C SER A 90 -17.27 17.83 -0.98
N SER A 91 -17.93 18.61 -1.83
CA SER A 91 -18.86 18.10 -2.86
C SER A 91 -18.17 17.65 -4.15
N SER A 92 -16.87 17.94 -4.30
CA SER A 92 -16.16 17.68 -5.56
C SER A 92 -15.76 16.22 -5.69
N GLN A 93 -15.82 15.70 -6.91
CA GLN A 93 -15.56 14.29 -7.21
C GLN A 93 -14.61 14.11 -8.41
N HIS A 94 -14.27 15.18 -9.12
CA HIS A 94 -13.44 15.14 -10.32
C HIS A 94 -12.18 15.98 -10.13
N ALA A 95 -11.01 15.37 -10.24
CA ALA A 95 -9.73 16.06 -10.28
C ALA A 95 -9.32 16.36 -11.73
N ILE A 96 -9.11 17.63 -12.05
CA ILE A 96 -8.47 18.08 -13.30
C ILE A 96 -7.05 18.46 -12.95
N ILE A 97 -6.05 17.77 -13.49
CA ILE A 97 -4.63 17.95 -13.16
C ILE A 97 -3.94 18.58 -14.36
N VAL A 98 -3.38 19.78 -14.20
CA VAL A 98 -2.50 20.41 -15.19
C VAL A 98 -1.07 20.24 -14.72
N ALA A 99 -0.28 19.43 -15.43
CA ALA A 99 1.11 19.17 -15.08
C ALA A 99 2.03 20.33 -15.54
N GLY A 100 2.75 20.91 -14.59
CA GLY A 100 3.74 21.97 -14.79
C GLY A 100 5.00 21.46 -15.48
N HIS A 101 5.62 22.31 -16.29
CA HIS A 101 6.87 22.02 -17.03
C HIS A 101 7.84 23.22 -17.13
N ALA A 102 7.41 24.41 -16.72
CA ALA A 102 8.16 25.66 -16.78
C ALA A 102 7.57 26.63 -15.74
N ILE A 103 8.27 27.74 -15.49
CA ILE A 103 7.85 28.74 -14.49
C ILE A 103 7.74 30.08 -15.18
N TYR A 104 6.60 30.75 -15.01
CA TYR A 104 6.42 32.14 -15.44
C TYR A 104 6.87 33.11 -14.33
N THR A 105 7.68 34.09 -14.69
CA THR A 105 8.22 35.13 -13.81
C THR A 105 8.01 36.55 -14.34
N GLY A 106 7.23 36.70 -15.40
CA GLY A 106 6.96 37.99 -16.03
C GLY A 106 5.90 38.84 -15.33
N PRO A 107 5.54 39.99 -15.93
CA PRO A 107 4.47 40.87 -15.46
C PRO A 107 3.11 40.16 -15.39
N GLN A 108 2.22 40.66 -14.55
CA GLN A 108 0.85 40.12 -14.40
C GLN A 108 -0.09 40.69 -15.47
N GLU A 109 0.28 40.50 -16.73
CA GLU A 109 -0.43 41.01 -17.92
C GLU A 109 -0.59 39.86 -18.94
N VAL A 110 -1.74 39.80 -19.62
CA VAL A 110 -2.07 38.66 -20.49
C VAL A 110 -1.22 38.67 -21.77
N GLU A 111 -0.89 39.86 -22.24
CA GLU A 111 -0.09 40.14 -23.42
C GLU A 111 1.36 39.62 -23.29
N GLU A 112 1.86 39.55 -22.06
CA GLU A 112 3.23 39.15 -21.72
C GLU A 112 3.41 37.63 -21.60
N LEU A 113 2.30 36.87 -21.54
CA LEU A 113 2.32 35.42 -21.30
C LEU A 113 3.02 34.63 -22.41
N LEU A 114 3.08 35.16 -23.62
CA LEU A 114 3.67 34.48 -24.78
C LEU A 114 5.13 34.88 -25.04
N ASP A 115 5.69 35.81 -24.26
CA ASP A 115 7.10 36.15 -24.38
C ASP A 115 7.96 35.14 -23.61
N ASP A 116 8.74 34.34 -24.34
CA ASP A 116 9.74 33.40 -23.79
C ASP A 116 10.67 34.03 -22.74
N SER A 117 10.95 35.35 -22.82
CA SER A 117 11.82 36.05 -21.87
C SER A 117 11.25 36.12 -20.45
N ASN A 118 9.93 36.02 -20.33
CA ASN A 118 9.18 36.02 -19.08
C ASN A 118 9.08 34.62 -18.44
N TRP A 119 9.65 33.59 -19.07
CA TRP A 119 9.60 32.21 -18.60
C TRP A 119 10.99 31.65 -18.29
N ILE A 120 11.07 30.90 -17.20
CA ILE A 120 12.23 30.05 -16.89
C ILE A 120 12.06 28.73 -17.64
N LEU A 121 12.78 28.65 -18.76
CA LEU A 121 12.73 27.55 -19.73
C LEU A 121 14.04 26.76 -19.78
N GLU A 122 13.92 25.46 -19.97
CA GLU A 122 15.03 24.61 -20.42
C GLU A 122 15.40 24.93 -21.88
N PRO A 123 16.63 24.63 -22.33
CA PRO A 123 17.08 24.94 -23.68
C PRO A 123 16.17 24.40 -24.79
N TYR A 124 15.56 23.22 -24.61
CA TYR A 124 14.67 22.59 -25.59
C TYR A 124 13.24 23.13 -25.57
N GLN A 125 12.87 23.95 -24.58
CA GLN A 125 11.52 24.52 -24.45
C GLN A 125 11.40 25.88 -25.15
N ARG A 126 12.53 26.54 -25.41
CA ARG A 126 12.59 27.85 -26.08
C ARG A 126 12.13 27.77 -27.53
N GLY A 127 11.48 28.83 -27.99
CA GLY A 127 11.05 28.99 -29.38
C GLY A 127 9.78 28.22 -29.74
N GLY A 128 8.91 27.91 -28.76
CA GLY A 128 7.56 27.42 -29.07
C GLY A 128 6.77 26.70 -27.98
N GLN A 129 7.36 26.29 -26.85
CA GLN A 129 6.58 25.55 -25.83
C GLN A 129 5.73 26.43 -24.91
N VAL A 130 6.04 27.73 -24.79
CA VAL A 130 5.29 28.67 -23.95
C VAL A 130 3.81 28.70 -24.32
N GLU A 131 3.49 28.80 -25.60
CA GLU A 131 2.10 28.76 -26.08
C GLU A 131 1.40 27.48 -25.64
N THR A 132 2.10 26.33 -25.70
CA THR A 132 1.54 25.05 -25.26
C THR A 132 1.26 25.02 -23.75
N PHE A 133 2.12 25.62 -22.93
CA PHE A 133 1.88 25.72 -21.49
C PHE A 133 0.65 26.56 -21.17
N VAL A 134 0.50 27.70 -21.84
CA VAL A 134 -0.68 28.57 -21.70
C VAL A 134 -1.94 27.85 -22.18
N GLU A 135 -1.88 27.09 -23.28
CA GLU A 135 -3.01 26.28 -23.76
C GLU A 135 -3.37 25.13 -22.80
N HIS A 136 -2.41 24.50 -22.12
CA HIS A 136 -2.72 23.53 -21.05
C HIS A 136 -3.49 24.19 -19.90
N ILE A 137 -3.10 25.40 -19.48
CA ILE A 137 -3.79 26.15 -18.43
C ILE A 137 -5.22 26.46 -18.87
N LYS A 138 -5.40 27.05 -20.07
CA LYS A 138 -6.72 27.35 -20.64
C LYS A 138 -7.58 26.10 -20.76
N LYS A 139 -7.02 24.98 -21.22
CA LYS A 139 -7.75 23.71 -21.32
C LYS A 139 -8.24 23.21 -19.97
N GLY A 140 -7.41 23.31 -18.92
CA GLY A 140 -7.82 22.98 -17.56
C GLY A 140 -9.00 23.85 -17.08
N ILE A 141 -8.93 25.15 -17.35
CA ILE A 141 -9.99 26.12 -17.03
C ILE A 141 -11.28 25.79 -17.78
N ASP A 142 -11.21 25.45 -19.06
CA ASP A 142 -12.38 25.14 -19.88
C ASP A 142 -13.10 23.88 -19.40
N ILE A 143 -12.35 22.87 -18.96
CA ILE A 143 -12.96 21.66 -18.35
C ILE A 143 -13.59 22.03 -17.00
N LEU A 144 -12.92 22.86 -16.19
CA LEU A 144 -13.44 23.34 -14.90
C LEU A 144 -14.76 24.12 -15.06
N LYS A 145 -14.90 24.92 -16.12
CA LYS A 145 -16.13 25.65 -16.47
C LYS A 145 -17.30 24.71 -16.78
N GLN A 146 -17.02 23.56 -17.40
CA GLN A 146 -18.03 22.60 -17.83
C GLN A 146 -18.50 21.69 -16.69
N ASP A 147 -17.64 21.44 -15.69
CA ASP A 147 -17.91 20.52 -14.60
C ASP A 147 -17.88 21.23 -13.23
N HIS A 148 -19.07 21.41 -12.66
CA HIS A 148 -19.27 22.06 -11.36
C HIS A 148 -18.78 21.22 -10.18
N ASN A 149 -18.59 19.91 -10.37
CA ASN A 149 -18.09 18.98 -9.35
C ASN A 149 -16.57 18.77 -9.45
N ALA A 150 -15.89 19.54 -10.30
CA ALA A 150 -14.46 19.43 -10.53
C ALA A 150 -13.64 20.43 -9.71
N VAL A 151 -12.40 20.03 -9.43
CA VAL A 151 -11.34 20.86 -8.87
C VAL A 151 -10.18 20.87 -9.85
N LEU A 152 -9.68 22.06 -10.19
CA LEU A 152 -8.50 22.24 -11.03
C LEU A 152 -7.26 22.32 -10.14
N ILE A 153 -6.33 21.40 -10.37
CA ILE A 153 -5.08 21.26 -9.63
C ILE A 153 -3.94 21.54 -10.60
N PHE A 154 -3.22 22.64 -10.37
CA PHE A 154 -1.92 22.83 -11.01
C PHE A 154 -0.88 22.07 -10.18
N SER A 155 -0.11 21.20 -10.82
CA SER A 155 0.81 20.29 -10.14
C SER A 155 2.22 20.48 -10.68
N GLY A 156 3.20 20.56 -9.78
CA GLY A 156 4.60 20.80 -10.13
C GLY A 156 5.28 21.67 -9.09
N GLY A 157 6.46 21.25 -8.65
CA GLY A 157 7.21 21.87 -7.57
C GLY A 157 8.29 22.84 -8.00
N GLU A 158 9.16 23.17 -7.04
CA GLU A 158 10.32 24.06 -7.23
C GLU A 158 11.47 23.32 -7.94
N THR A 159 11.33 23.07 -9.23
CA THR A 159 12.29 22.30 -10.03
C THR A 159 13.44 23.14 -10.61
N ARG A 160 13.35 24.48 -10.50
CA ARG A 160 14.29 25.43 -11.12
C ARG A 160 15.04 26.22 -10.04
N PRO A 161 16.36 25.98 -9.86
CA PRO A 161 17.14 26.70 -8.86
C PRO A 161 17.12 28.23 -8.99
N HIS A 162 16.96 28.75 -10.22
CA HIS A 162 16.95 30.18 -10.50
C HIS A 162 15.58 30.84 -10.36
N ALA A 163 14.52 30.08 -10.08
CA ALA A 163 13.18 30.62 -9.89
C ALA A 163 12.91 31.14 -8.46
N GLY A 164 13.82 30.86 -7.51
CA GLY A 164 13.56 31.12 -6.10
C GLY A 164 12.46 30.19 -5.57
N PRO A 165 11.70 30.60 -4.53
CA PRO A 165 10.63 29.80 -3.93
C PRO A 165 9.34 29.87 -4.75
N ILE A 166 9.46 29.62 -6.07
CA ILE A 166 8.35 29.64 -7.02
C ILE A 166 8.26 28.25 -7.62
N SER A 167 7.13 27.59 -7.40
CA SER A 167 6.83 26.31 -8.00
C SER A 167 6.22 26.46 -9.40
N GLU A 168 6.34 25.43 -10.23
CA GLU A 168 5.64 25.38 -11.52
C GLU A 168 4.12 25.54 -11.33
N SER A 169 3.54 24.85 -10.34
CA SER A 169 2.11 24.93 -10.03
C SER A 169 1.64 26.31 -9.61
N PHE A 170 2.38 27.01 -8.74
CA PHE A 170 2.05 28.37 -8.33
C PHE A 170 2.08 29.33 -9.51
N SER A 171 3.10 29.23 -10.37
CA SER A 171 3.19 30.09 -11.56
C SER A 171 2.00 29.87 -12.51
N TYR A 172 1.57 28.62 -12.71
CA TYR A 172 0.42 28.30 -13.56
C TYR A 172 -0.89 28.76 -12.93
N TRP A 173 -1.05 28.59 -11.61
CA TRP A 173 -2.20 29.12 -10.88
C TRP A 173 -2.28 30.65 -11.00
N SER A 174 -1.15 31.36 -10.86
CA SER A 174 -1.10 32.83 -11.02
C SER A 174 -1.53 33.25 -12.41
N ILE A 175 -1.09 32.56 -13.47
CA ILE A 175 -1.54 32.83 -14.85
C ILE A 175 -3.05 32.60 -14.96
N ALA A 176 -3.55 31.48 -14.43
CA ALA A 176 -4.97 31.16 -14.49
C ALA A 176 -5.85 32.21 -13.79
N GLN A 177 -5.35 32.85 -12.73
CA GLN A 177 -6.04 33.96 -12.05
C GLN A 177 -6.20 35.19 -12.95
N LEU A 178 -5.26 35.44 -13.88
CA LEU A 178 -5.34 36.52 -14.88
C LEU A 178 -6.34 36.21 -16.00
N LEU A 179 -6.56 34.92 -16.28
CA LEU A 179 -7.42 34.47 -17.38
C LEU A 179 -8.91 34.33 -17.00
N ILE A 180 -9.26 34.54 -15.72
CA ILE A 180 -10.59 34.27 -15.18
C ILE A 180 -11.08 35.45 -14.34
N ASP A 181 -12.28 35.94 -14.65
CA ASP A 181 -12.98 36.92 -13.81
C ASP A 181 -13.94 36.28 -12.78
N ASP A 182 -14.36 35.03 -13.01
CA ASP A 182 -15.33 34.33 -12.17
C ASP A 182 -14.70 33.80 -10.86
N GLU A 183 -15.06 34.44 -9.74
CA GLU A 183 -14.63 34.09 -8.39
C GLU A 183 -15.05 32.67 -7.94
N HIS A 184 -16.14 32.11 -8.49
CA HIS A 184 -16.53 30.73 -8.19
C HIS A 184 -15.58 29.71 -8.84
N LEU A 185 -15.03 30.02 -10.02
CA LEU A 185 -14.01 29.18 -10.65
C LEU A 185 -12.70 29.26 -9.88
N LYS A 186 -12.26 30.47 -9.51
CA LYS A 186 -11.01 30.68 -8.75
C LYS A 186 -10.98 29.89 -7.45
N LYS A 187 -12.11 29.83 -6.73
CA LYS A 187 -12.23 29.04 -5.49
C LYS A 187 -12.07 27.52 -5.67
N ARG A 188 -12.20 27.01 -6.90
CA ARG A 188 -12.02 25.60 -7.25
C ARG A 188 -10.67 25.31 -7.91
N MET A 189 -9.77 26.29 -7.91
CA MET A 189 -8.40 26.16 -8.41
C MET A 189 -7.43 26.09 -7.23
N ILE A 190 -6.60 25.07 -7.21
CA ILE A 190 -5.63 24.83 -6.14
C ILE A 190 -4.26 24.44 -6.72
N THR A 191 -3.24 24.47 -5.88
CA THR A 191 -1.85 24.07 -6.21
C THR A 191 -1.44 22.80 -5.49
N GLU A 192 -0.58 22.04 -6.15
CA GLU A 192 0.23 20.95 -5.61
C GLU A 192 1.70 21.26 -5.97
N GLU A 193 2.52 21.58 -4.96
CA GLU A 193 3.83 22.24 -5.15
C GLU A 193 5.05 21.34 -4.90
N PHE A 194 4.87 20.02 -4.81
CA PHE A 194 5.94 19.09 -4.45
C PHE A 194 6.32 18.12 -5.57
N ALA A 195 5.50 17.95 -6.60
CA ALA A 195 5.79 17.04 -7.69
C ALA A 195 7.02 17.47 -8.51
N LYS A 196 7.96 16.54 -8.71
CA LYS A 196 9.19 16.73 -9.49
C LYS A 196 9.17 15.96 -10.82
N ASP A 197 8.24 15.02 -10.98
CA ASP A 197 8.09 14.24 -12.21
C ASP A 197 6.62 13.94 -12.53
N SER A 198 6.36 13.27 -13.67
CA SER A 198 5.00 12.96 -14.11
C SER A 198 4.27 11.91 -13.26
N HIS A 199 5.00 11.08 -12.50
CA HIS A 199 4.39 10.14 -11.56
C HIS A 199 3.89 10.87 -10.32
N GLU A 200 4.75 11.72 -9.75
CA GLU A 200 4.41 12.56 -8.60
C GLU A 200 3.31 13.55 -8.95
N ASN A 201 3.30 14.11 -10.16
CA ASN A 201 2.20 14.98 -10.62
C ASN A 201 0.83 14.32 -10.45
N LEU A 202 0.73 13.03 -10.77
CA LEU A 202 -0.52 12.27 -10.58
C LEU A 202 -0.75 11.94 -9.10
N LEU A 203 0.23 11.32 -8.44
CA LEU A 203 0.09 10.82 -7.08
C LEU A 203 -0.19 11.95 -6.08
N PHE A 204 0.60 13.01 -6.11
CA PHE A 204 0.47 14.11 -5.16
C PHE A 204 -0.79 14.92 -5.42
N SER A 205 -1.21 15.07 -6.68
CA SER A 205 -2.51 15.69 -7.00
C SER A 205 -3.69 14.88 -6.44
N MET A 206 -3.62 13.55 -6.45
CA MET A 206 -4.64 12.69 -5.83
C MET A 206 -4.70 12.89 -4.31
N CYS A 207 -3.54 12.96 -3.65
CA CYS A 207 -3.46 13.27 -2.23
C CYS A 207 -3.99 14.67 -1.93
N ARG A 208 -3.58 15.67 -2.72
CA ARG A 208 -4.01 17.06 -2.59
C ARG A 208 -5.52 17.22 -2.77
N PHE A 209 -6.11 16.48 -3.71
CA PHE A 209 -7.55 16.43 -3.87
C PHE A 209 -8.23 15.86 -2.60
N ALA A 210 -7.71 14.76 -2.04
CA ALA A 210 -8.26 14.16 -0.83
C ALA A 210 -8.12 15.08 0.40
N GLU A 211 -7.05 15.87 0.51
CA GLU A 211 -6.89 16.89 1.55
C GLU A 211 -7.99 17.96 1.48
N MET A 212 -8.39 18.37 0.28
CA MET A 212 -9.33 19.48 0.09
C MET A 212 -10.80 19.04 0.09
N THR A 213 -11.07 17.77 -0.21
CA THR A 213 -12.43 17.22 -0.40
C THR A 213 -12.80 16.14 0.61
N GLY A 214 -11.83 15.55 1.31
CA GLY A 214 -12.02 14.43 2.25
C GLY A 214 -12.13 13.06 1.59
N SER A 215 -12.07 12.97 0.26
CA SER A 215 -12.15 11.70 -0.47
C SER A 215 -11.27 11.73 -1.73
N TYR A 216 -10.83 10.57 -2.22
CA TYR A 216 -10.13 10.50 -3.51
C TYR A 216 -11.11 10.72 -4.67
N PRO A 217 -10.67 11.31 -5.79
CA PRO A 217 -11.56 11.64 -6.90
C PRO A 217 -12.07 10.39 -7.62
N SER A 218 -13.35 10.38 -7.97
CA SER A 218 -13.96 9.35 -8.80
C SER A 218 -13.66 9.51 -10.30
N LYS A 219 -13.21 10.69 -10.71
CA LYS A 219 -12.76 10.96 -12.07
C LYS A 219 -11.47 11.75 -12.04
N VAL A 220 -10.52 11.39 -12.89
CA VAL A 220 -9.26 12.13 -13.07
C VAL A 220 -9.13 12.48 -14.55
N THR A 221 -8.89 13.76 -14.82
CA THR A 221 -8.49 14.25 -16.15
C THR A 221 -7.11 14.86 -16.03
N VAL A 222 -6.15 14.39 -16.81
CA VAL A 222 -4.80 14.97 -16.86
C VAL A 222 -4.67 15.79 -18.14
N VAL A 223 -4.22 17.04 -17.99
CA VAL A 223 -3.91 17.96 -19.07
C VAL A 223 -2.39 18.14 -19.12
N GLY A 224 -1.81 17.87 -20.28
CA GLY A 224 -0.38 17.95 -20.51
C GLY A 224 -0.04 17.45 -21.92
N PHE A 225 1.25 17.24 -22.18
CA PHE A 225 1.71 16.82 -23.50
C PHE A 225 1.22 15.43 -23.92
N GLU A 226 0.74 15.30 -25.16
CA GLU A 226 0.26 14.04 -25.73
C GLU A 226 1.31 12.92 -25.71
N PHE A 227 2.58 13.23 -25.95
CA PHE A 227 3.65 12.21 -25.90
C PHE A 227 3.84 11.59 -24.49
N LYS A 228 3.28 12.19 -23.44
CA LYS A 228 3.28 11.64 -22.07
C LYS A 228 2.05 10.80 -21.76
N ARG A 229 1.04 10.77 -22.64
CA ARG A 229 -0.24 10.10 -22.41
C ARG A 229 -0.07 8.66 -21.95
N GLN A 230 0.71 7.88 -22.69
CA GLN A 230 0.96 6.47 -22.37
C GLN A 230 1.56 6.29 -20.96
N ARG A 231 2.41 7.22 -20.51
CA ARG A 231 2.97 7.17 -19.15
C ARG A 231 1.88 7.36 -18.10
N PHE A 232 0.93 8.26 -18.31
CA PHE A 232 -0.17 8.46 -17.36
C PHE A 232 -1.14 7.27 -17.38
N GLU A 233 -1.59 6.84 -18.56
CA GLU A 233 -2.63 5.81 -18.72
C GLU A 233 -2.14 4.40 -18.32
N ASP A 234 -0.93 4.02 -18.75
CA ASP A 234 -0.44 2.65 -18.65
C ASP A 234 0.55 2.43 -17.50
N ILE A 235 1.25 3.48 -17.04
CA ILE A 235 2.31 3.33 -16.04
C ILE A 235 1.91 3.97 -14.72
N HIS A 236 1.72 5.29 -14.69
CA HIS A 236 1.51 6.03 -13.44
C HIS A 236 0.18 5.66 -12.79
N ARG A 237 -0.90 5.59 -13.57
CA ARG A 237 -2.21 5.13 -13.08
C ARG A 237 -2.14 3.74 -12.46
N LEU A 238 -1.48 2.79 -13.14
CA LEU A 238 -1.29 1.43 -12.60
C LEU A 238 -0.45 1.45 -11.32
N ALA A 239 0.64 2.20 -11.30
CA ALA A 239 1.56 2.28 -10.17
C ALA A 239 0.87 2.79 -8.89
N ILE A 240 -0.06 3.73 -9.01
CA ILE A 240 -0.84 4.25 -7.88
C ILE A 240 -2.12 3.45 -7.60
N GLY A 241 -2.38 2.37 -8.36
CA GLY A 241 -3.57 1.54 -8.18
C GLY A 241 -4.89 2.20 -8.60
N TYR A 242 -4.87 3.26 -9.43
CA TYR A 242 -6.09 3.92 -9.88
C TYR A 242 -6.79 3.10 -10.97
N PRO A 243 -8.11 2.86 -10.89
CA PRO A 243 -8.80 1.97 -11.82
C PRO A 243 -8.95 2.56 -13.23
N ILE A 244 -9.09 1.69 -14.24
CA ILE A 244 -9.35 2.09 -15.65
C ILE A 244 -10.80 2.54 -15.87
N LYS A 245 -11.74 1.97 -15.10
CA LYS A 245 -13.17 2.28 -15.15
C LYS A 245 -13.66 2.47 -13.73
N GLN A 246 -14.49 3.48 -13.54
CA GLN A 246 -15.28 3.71 -12.32
C GLN A 246 -16.76 3.59 -12.65
#